data_AF-A0A9D6SN20-F1
#
_entry.id   AF-A0A9D6SN20-F1
#
_cell.length_a   1.000
_cell.length_b   1.000
_cell.length_c   1.000
_cell.angle_alpha   90.00
_cell.angle_beta   90.00
_cell.angle_gamma   90.00
#
_symmetry.space_group_name_H-M   'P 1'
#
loop_
_entity.id
_entity.type
_entity.pdbx_description
1 polymer ?
#
loop_
_entity_poly.entity_id
_entity_poly.type
_entity_poly.pdbx_seq_one_letter_code
_entity_poly.pdbx_strand_id
1 'polypeptide(L)'
;MADSILRTGYEDAKQQCGTDSKSIQAGDAILHLATISLKFLVTKCKPIDLVSRVPGKQYFSFKKANVIARPANKALFMADSTAITRLWKQWLAEAISPTDFAKLTYTIALAPCLAMEIFDRQNKKGPATFFECYIGHLFAKAVGINPTKRARLPVHGRDVLMTMDFLIDMGKKHRKVHLPVKMSTRERVVQAWAHQRLLDAAYGNGVYRGIMVLFSETKLDSRSLEVVEICVPDQWLAYQALLAHMDRIYYFDVPVRYQELTEQFPDVIAIKQFGEFFNEKEAVLHS
;
A
#
# COMPACT_ATOMS: atom_id res chain seq x y z
N MET A 1 8.93 -24.32 13.72
CA MET A 1 8.28 -24.78 12.47
C MET A 1 7.50 -23.66 11.79
N ALA A 2 6.50 -23.04 12.42
CA ALA A 2 5.71 -21.94 11.83
C ALA A 2 6.57 -20.73 11.38
N ASP A 3 7.55 -20.32 12.20
CA ASP A 3 8.41 -19.17 11.90
C ASP A 3 9.29 -19.41 10.66
N SER A 4 9.69 -20.68 10.42
CA SER A 4 10.45 -21.07 9.22
C SER A 4 9.57 -20.96 7.97
N ILE A 5 8.32 -21.44 8.04
CA ILE A 5 7.37 -21.40 6.93
C ILE A 5 7.06 -19.95 6.52
N LEU A 6 6.86 -19.06 7.50
CA LEU A 6 6.60 -17.64 7.23
C LEU A 6 7.82 -16.92 6.63
N ARG A 7 9.03 -17.26 7.08
CA ARG A 7 10.27 -16.71 6.52
C ARG A 7 10.46 -17.14 5.06
N THR A 8 10.30 -18.43 4.78
CA THR A 8 10.38 -18.97 3.41
C THR A 8 9.32 -18.36 2.50
N GLY A 9 8.06 -18.24 2.95
CA GLY A 9 7.01 -17.61 2.17
C GLY A 9 7.26 -16.13 1.88
N TYR A 10 7.87 -15.40 2.83
CA TYR A 10 8.29 -14.01 2.61
C TYR A 10 9.42 -13.88 1.60
N GLU A 11 10.43 -14.74 1.70
CA GLU A 11 11.56 -14.78 0.76
C GLU A 11 11.09 -15.13 -0.66
N ASP A 12 10.19 -16.10 -0.81
CA ASP A 12 9.60 -16.48 -2.09
C ASP A 12 8.78 -15.32 -2.68
N ALA A 13 7.85 -14.72 -1.93
CA ALA A 13 7.07 -13.59 -2.41
C ALA A 13 7.96 -12.43 -2.88
N LYS A 14 9.02 -12.13 -2.13
CA LYS A 14 10.01 -11.11 -2.50
C LYS A 14 10.76 -11.47 -3.77
N GLN A 15 11.20 -12.73 -3.91
CA GLN A 15 11.92 -13.22 -5.08
C GLN A 15 11.04 -13.17 -6.33
N GLN A 16 9.84 -13.76 -6.29
CA GLN A 16 8.94 -13.80 -7.45
C GLN A 16 8.55 -12.39 -7.91
N CYS A 17 8.23 -11.49 -6.98
CA CYS A 17 7.91 -10.10 -7.32
C CYS A 17 9.12 -9.35 -7.90
N GLY A 18 10.33 -9.64 -7.42
CA GLY A 18 11.57 -9.05 -7.95
C GLY A 18 11.93 -9.55 -9.35
N THR A 19 11.57 -10.79 -9.69
CA THR A 19 11.81 -11.37 -11.01
C THR A 19 10.78 -10.89 -12.04
N ASP A 20 9.49 -11.04 -11.75
CA ASP A 20 8.41 -10.64 -12.65
C ASP A 20 7.15 -10.30 -11.86
N SER A 21 7.00 -9.03 -11.49
CA SER A 21 5.88 -8.56 -10.66
C SER A 21 4.51 -8.85 -11.26
N LYS A 22 4.34 -8.87 -12.58
CA LYS A 22 3.04 -9.17 -13.23
C LYS A 22 2.72 -10.67 -13.32
N SER A 23 3.66 -11.55 -13.01
CA SER A 23 3.52 -13.00 -13.21
C SER A 23 2.45 -13.63 -12.31
N ILE A 24 1.96 -14.80 -12.73
CA ILE A 24 1.07 -15.63 -11.91
C ILE A 24 1.83 -16.10 -10.66
N GLN A 25 3.11 -16.46 -10.80
CA GLN A 25 3.98 -16.91 -9.72
C GLN A 25 4.12 -15.85 -8.62
N ALA A 26 4.27 -14.57 -8.98
CA ALA A 26 4.27 -13.47 -8.01
C ALA A 26 2.95 -13.39 -7.25
N GLY A 27 1.82 -13.49 -7.97
CA GLY A 27 0.49 -13.49 -7.36
C GLY A 27 0.25 -14.67 -6.42
N ASP A 28 0.66 -15.88 -6.83
CA ASP A 28 0.53 -17.10 -6.02
C ASP A 28 1.39 -17.04 -4.76
N ALA A 29 2.63 -16.54 -4.86
CA ALA A 29 3.51 -16.36 -3.71
C ALA A 29 2.96 -15.32 -2.71
N ILE A 30 2.39 -14.21 -3.20
CA ILE A 30 1.70 -13.22 -2.37
C ILE A 30 0.51 -13.85 -1.63
N LEU A 31 -0.38 -14.54 -2.35
CA LEU A 31 -1.55 -15.19 -1.75
C LEU A 31 -1.13 -16.26 -0.75
N HIS A 32 -0.10 -17.05 -1.08
CA HIS A 32 0.44 -18.06 -0.19
C HIS A 32 0.90 -17.43 1.12
N LEU A 33 1.75 -16.40 1.06
CA LEU A 33 2.23 -15.70 2.26
C LEU A 33 1.08 -15.11 3.09
N ALA A 34 0.10 -14.46 2.45
CA ALA A 34 -1.08 -13.92 3.13
C ALA A 34 -1.87 -15.02 3.87
N THR A 35 -2.12 -16.16 3.21
CA THR A 35 -2.91 -17.25 3.80
C THR A 35 -2.18 -17.98 4.93
N ILE A 36 -0.87 -18.25 4.82
CA ILE A 36 -0.10 -18.82 5.94
C ILE A 36 0.02 -17.84 7.11
N SER A 37 0.08 -16.53 6.83
CA SER A 37 0.11 -15.48 7.86
C SER A 37 -1.22 -15.42 8.61
N LEU A 38 -2.36 -15.47 7.89
CA LEU A 38 -3.68 -15.55 8.52
C LEU A 38 -3.82 -16.78 9.40
N LYS A 39 -3.41 -17.96 8.90
CA LYS A 39 -3.42 -19.20 9.69
C LYS A 39 -2.58 -19.06 10.96
N PHE A 40 -1.40 -18.47 10.87
CA PHE A 40 -0.55 -18.19 12.04
C PHE A 40 -1.24 -17.24 13.04
N LEU A 41 -1.79 -16.13 12.57
CA LEU A 41 -2.46 -15.15 13.42
C LEU A 41 -3.65 -15.76 14.15
N VAL A 42 -4.49 -16.52 13.45
CA VAL A 42 -5.70 -17.13 14.02
C VAL A 42 -5.37 -18.29 14.97
N THR A 43 -4.38 -19.13 14.64
CA THR A 43 -4.11 -20.36 15.42
C THR A 43 -3.05 -20.20 16.50
N LYS A 44 -2.18 -19.19 16.40
CA LYS A 44 -1.02 -19.00 17.30
C LYS A 44 -1.03 -17.68 18.05
N CYS A 45 -1.93 -16.76 17.74
CA CYS A 45 -2.03 -15.47 18.40
C CYS A 45 -3.42 -15.27 19.01
N LYS A 46 -3.50 -14.39 20.01
CA LYS A 46 -4.76 -13.99 20.64
C LYS A 46 -5.21 -12.66 20.02
N PRO A 47 -6.43 -12.56 19.47
CA PRO A 47 -6.99 -11.26 19.10
C PRO A 47 -7.27 -10.44 20.37
N ILE A 48 -6.98 -9.15 20.32
CA ILE A 48 -7.28 -8.20 21.38
C ILE A 48 -7.97 -6.98 20.80
N ASP A 49 -9.03 -6.52 21.45
CA ASP A 49 -9.66 -5.26 21.10
C ASP A 49 -8.77 -4.08 21.50
N LEU A 50 -8.78 -3.05 20.67
CA LEU A 50 -8.05 -1.80 20.91
C LEU A 50 -9.04 -0.67 21.19
N VAL A 51 -8.59 0.34 21.94
CA VAL A 51 -9.37 1.54 22.22
C VAL A 51 -9.22 2.49 21.04
N SER A 52 -10.25 2.57 20.19
CA SER A 52 -10.21 3.51 19.05
C SER A 52 -10.46 4.94 19.52
N ARG A 53 -9.55 5.85 19.17
CA ARG A 53 -9.75 7.31 19.25
C ARG A 53 -10.05 7.92 17.88
N VAL A 54 -10.34 7.08 16.89
CA VAL A 54 -10.65 7.49 15.52
C VAL A 54 -12.17 7.41 15.32
N PRO A 55 -12.84 8.53 14.98
CA PRO A 55 -14.28 8.55 14.76
C PRO A 55 -14.74 7.51 13.72
N GLY A 56 -15.84 6.81 14.01
CA GLY A 56 -16.45 5.86 13.08
C GLY A 56 -15.68 4.57 12.83
N LYS A 57 -14.49 4.39 13.42
CA LYS A 57 -13.65 3.21 13.19
C LYS A 57 -13.37 2.44 14.46
N GLN A 58 -13.30 1.13 14.33
CA GLN A 58 -12.92 0.22 15.41
C GLN A 58 -11.73 -0.62 14.99
N TYR A 59 -10.83 -0.84 15.94
CA TYR A 59 -9.58 -1.54 15.70
C TYR A 59 -9.42 -2.71 16.66
N PHE A 60 -8.68 -3.70 16.21
CA PHE A 60 -8.17 -4.80 17.02
C PHE A 60 -6.71 -5.08 16.63
N SER A 61 -6.04 -5.95 17.38
CA SER A 61 -4.71 -6.43 17.02
C SER A 61 -4.56 -7.91 17.39
N PHE A 62 -3.45 -8.50 16.96
CA PHE A 62 -3.02 -9.82 17.40
C PHE A 62 -1.87 -9.69 18.39
N LYS A 63 -1.94 -10.48 19.45
CA LYS A 63 -0.93 -10.57 20.51
C LYS A 63 -0.40 -12.00 20.62
N LYS A 64 0.91 -12.13 20.79
CA LYS A 64 1.56 -13.38 21.21
C LYS A 64 2.63 -13.05 22.23
N ALA A 65 2.56 -13.69 23.40
CA ALA A 65 3.37 -13.31 24.56
C ALA A 65 3.28 -11.80 24.84
N ASN A 66 4.41 -11.09 24.84
CA ASN A 66 4.48 -9.63 25.11
C ASN A 66 4.53 -8.77 23.84
N VAL A 67 4.30 -9.35 22.66
CA VAL A 67 4.33 -8.63 21.39
C VAL A 67 2.90 -8.41 20.90
N ILE A 68 2.59 -7.16 20.58
CA ILE A 68 1.32 -6.71 20.00
C ILE A 68 1.64 -6.16 18.61
N ALA A 69 0.96 -6.66 17.59
CA ALA A 69 1.10 -6.16 16.23
C ALA A 69 0.40 -4.80 16.05
N ARG A 70 0.62 -4.15 14.91
CA ARG A 70 -0.10 -2.93 14.55
C ARG A 70 -1.62 -3.13 14.50
N PRO A 71 -2.43 -2.05 14.57
CA PRO A 71 -3.88 -2.13 14.49
C PRO A 71 -4.37 -2.68 13.15
N ALA A 72 -5.47 -3.43 13.19
CA ALA A 72 -6.26 -3.83 12.04
C ALA A 72 -7.67 -3.25 12.19
N ASN A 73 -8.18 -2.61 11.13
CA ASN A 73 -9.53 -2.06 11.07
C ASN A 73 -10.54 -3.20 10.98
N LYS A 74 -11.46 -3.28 11.94
CA LYS A 74 -12.46 -4.36 12.04
C LYS A 74 -13.38 -4.45 10.82
N ALA A 75 -13.67 -3.33 10.16
CA ALA A 75 -14.56 -3.29 9.00
C ALA A 75 -13.89 -3.84 7.72
N LEU A 76 -12.55 -3.83 7.67
CA LEU A 76 -11.78 -4.17 6.47
C LEU A 76 -11.05 -5.52 6.57
N PHE A 77 -10.61 -5.92 7.76
CA PHE A 77 -9.82 -7.14 7.93
C PHE A 77 -10.68 -8.39 7.97
N MET A 78 -10.29 -9.41 7.20
CA MET A 78 -10.93 -10.72 7.17
C MET A 78 -10.02 -11.80 7.77
N ALA A 79 -10.50 -12.52 8.79
CA ALA A 79 -9.73 -13.60 9.42
C ALA A 79 -9.83 -14.95 8.67
N ASP A 80 -10.86 -15.13 7.82
CA ASP A 80 -11.09 -16.38 7.11
C ASP A 80 -10.23 -16.49 5.84
N SER A 81 -9.22 -17.37 5.89
CA SER A 81 -8.34 -17.65 4.76
C SER A 81 -9.07 -18.25 3.55
N THR A 82 -10.15 -19.01 3.76
CA THR A 82 -10.94 -19.61 2.67
C THR A 82 -11.68 -18.53 1.89
N ALA A 83 -12.29 -17.57 2.61
CA ALA A 83 -12.90 -16.40 2.00
C ALA A 83 -11.88 -15.57 1.20
N ILE A 84 -10.66 -15.38 1.73
CA ILE A 84 -9.60 -14.66 1.01
C ILE A 84 -9.20 -15.37 -0.29
N THR A 85 -9.00 -16.69 -0.27
CA THR A 85 -8.71 -17.44 -1.50
C THR A 85 -9.85 -17.35 -2.52
N ARG A 86 -11.11 -17.38 -2.06
CA ARG A 86 -12.27 -17.22 -2.95
C ARG A 86 -12.31 -15.82 -3.58
N LEU A 87 -12.15 -14.77 -2.78
CA LEU A 87 -12.14 -13.39 -3.28
C LEU A 87 -10.95 -13.15 -4.22
N TRP A 88 -9.78 -13.72 -3.95
CA TRP A 88 -8.63 -13.65 -4.85
C TRP A 88 -8.95 -14.22 -6.25
N LYS A 89 -9.61 -15.39 -6.31
CA LYS A 89 -10.05 -15.98 -7.57
C LYS A 89 -11.06 -15.09 -8.30
N GLN A 90 -11.99 -14.46 -7.57
CA GLN A 90 -12.94 -13.50 -8.16
C GLN A 90 -12.23 -12.26 -8.72
N TRP A 91 -11.21 -11.75 -8.02
CA TRP A 91 -10.39 -10.65 -8.52
C TRP A 91 -9.63 -11.02 -9.79
N LEU A 92 -8.99 -12.19 -9.82
CA LEU A 92 -8.31 -12.70 -11.01
C LEU A 92 -9.24 -12.86 -12.22
N ALA A 93 -10.51 -13.15 -11.97
CA ALA A 93 -11.56 -13.28 -12.98
C ALA A 93 -12.28 -11.96 -13.30
N GLU A 94 -11.80 -10.82 -12.78
CA GLU A 94 -12.42 -9.49 -12.93
C GLU A 94 -13.91 -9.44 -12.51
N ALA A 95 -14.30 -10.29 -11.56
CA ALA A 95 -15.69 -10.46 -11.10
C ALA A 95 -15.90 -10.06 -9.63
N ILE A 96 -14.96 -9.33 -9.04
CA ILE A 96 -15.01 -8.92 -7.64
C ILE A 96 -15.70 -7.55 -7.47
N SER A 97 -16.51 -7.40 -6.42
CA SER A 97 -17.12 -6.12 -6.08
C SER A 97 -16.07 -5.15 -5.49
N PRO A 98 -16.28 -3.83 -5.57
CA PRO A 98 -15.34 -2.86 -4.98
C PRO A 98 -15.17 -3.02 -3.46
N THR A 99 -16.27 -3.31 -2.76
CA THR A 99 -16.28 -3.54 -1.31
C THR A 99 -15.51 -4.81 -0.94
N ASP A 100 -15.71 -5.91 -1.67
CA ASP A 100 -14.98 -7.14 -1.43
C ASP A 100 -13.51 -6.99 -1.80
N PHE A 101 -13.21 -6.26 -2.86
CA PHE A 101 -11.84 -5.96 -3.26
C PHE A 101 -11.12 -5.13 -2.19
N ALA A 102 -11.77 -4.12 -1.61
CA ALA A 102 -11.24 -3.35 -0.49
C ALA A 102 -10.87 -4.24 0.71
N LYS A 103 -11.74 -5.18 1.10
CA LYS A 103 -11.47 -6.12 2.20
C LYS A 103 -10.37 -7.13 1.87
N LEU A 104 -10.40 -7.69 0.66
CA LEU A 104 -9.39 -8.62 0.15
C LEU A 104 -8.01 -7.97 0.17
N THR A 105 -7.89 -6.81 -0.46
CA THR A 105 -6.62 -6.12 -0.63
C THR A 105 -6.07 -5.64 0.71
N TYR A 106 -6.93 -5.10 1.59
CA TYR A 106 -6.58 -4.76 2.97
C TYR A 106 -6.00 -5.94 3.72
N THR A 107 -6.68 -7.08 3.67
CA THR A 107 -6.27 -8.27 4.41
C THR A 107 -4.98 -8.86 3.86
N ILE A 108 -4.84 -8.97 2.53
CA ILE A 108 -3.62 -9.48 1.88
C ILE A 108 -2.41 -8.60 2.20
N ALA A 109 -2.57 -7.29 2.12
CA ALA A 109 -1.51 -6.34 2.46
C ALA A 109 -1.10 -6.42 3.94
N LEU A 110 -2.09 -6.57 4.85
CA LEU A 110 -1.85 -6.44 6.28
C LEU A 110 -1.44 -7.74 6.98
N ALA A 111 -2.03 -8.89 6.62
CA ALA A 111 -1.83 -10.12 7.40
C ALA A 111 -0.34 -10.55 7.50
N PRO A 112 0.46 -10.52 6.43
CA PRO A 112 1.90 -10.78 6.53
C PRO A 112 2.64 -9.78 7.41
N CYS A 113 2.22 -8.51 7.40
CA CYS A 113 2.80 -7.48 8.23
C CYS A 113 2.57 -7.76 9.72
N LEU A 114 1.33 -8.10 10.09
CA LEU A 114 0.97 -8.46 11.47
C LEU A 114 1.73 -9.70 11.94
N ALA A 115 1.84 -10.73 11.07
CA ALA A 115 2.58 -11.94 11.39
C ALA A 115 4.07 -11.61 11.63
N MET A 116 4.73 -10.91 10.69
CA MET A 116 6.14 -10.54 10.79
C MET A 116 6.46 -9.75 12.06
N GLU A 117 5.60 -8.81 12.45
CA GLU A 117 5.81 -8.06 13.69
C GLU A 117 5.80 -8.95 14.95
N ILE A 118 5.07 -10.06 14.91
CA ILE A 118 4.97 -11.02 16.00
C ILE A 118 6.13 -12.04 15.98
N PHE A 119 6.44 -12.64 14.83
CA PHE A 119 7.43 -13.73 14.75
C PHE A 119 8.86 -13.26 14.43
N ASP A 120 9.04 -12.10 13.80
CA ASP A 120 10.35 -11.56 13.42
C ASP A 120 10.42 -10.04 13.67
N ARG A 121 10.35 -9.68 14.96
CA ARG A 121 10.33 -8.27 15.42
C ARG A 121 11.57 -7.47 15.00
N GLN A 122 12.68 -8.13 14.70
CA GLN A 122 13.90 -7.44 14.24
C GLN A 122 13.77 -6.99 12.78
N ASN A 123 12.92 -7.64 11.98
CA ASN A 123 12.67 -7.29 10.59
C ASN A 123 11.70 -6.10 10.44
N LYS A 124 12.16 -4.90 10.83
CA LYS A 124 11.37 -3.67 10.73
C LYS A 124 11.03 -3.26 9.29
N LYS A 125 11.80 -3.72 8.30
CA LYS A 125 11.61 -3.37 6.88
C LYS A 125 10.69 -4.34 6.14
N GLY A 126 10.60 -5.60 6.59
CA GLY A 126 9.83 -6.66 5.96
C GLY A 126 8.39 -6.29 5.61
N PRO A 127 7.61 -5.72 6.54
CA PRO A 127 6.26 -5.24 6.26
C PRO A 127 6.17 -4.27 5.07
N ALA A 128 7.05 -3.26 5.03
CA ALA A 128 7.07 -2.28 3.95
C ALA A 128 7.52 -2.89 2.62
N THR A 129 8.53 -3.76 2.65
CA THR A 129 8.99 -4.48 1.44
C THR A 129 7.91 -5.39 0.88
N PHE A 130 7.19 -6.13 1.71
CA PHE A 130 6.07 -6.95 1.26
C PHE A 130 4.94 -6.10 0.68
N PHE A 131 4.61 -4.97 1.32
CA PHE A 131 3.60 -4.05 0.79
C PHE A 131 3.99 -3.52 -0.59
N GLU A 132 5.25 -3.13 -0.80
CA GLU A 132 5.77 -2.77 -2.12
C GLU A 132 5.64 -3.91 -3.13
N CYS A 133 5.98 -5.15 -2.75
CA CYS A 133 5.80 -6.32 -3.61
C CYS A 133 4.34 -6.48 -4.05
N TYR A 134 3.40 -6.34 -3.11
CA TYR A 134 1.97 -6.48 -3.41
C TYR A 134 1.46 -5.36 -4.31
N ILE A 135 1.75 -4.09 -4.00
CA ILE A 135 1.32 -2.97 -4.85
C ILE A 135 1.97 -3.04 -6.24
N GLY A 136 3.26 -3.39 -6.29
CA GLY A 136 3.98 -3.62 -7.54
C GLY A 136 3.29 -4.69 -8.39
N HIS A 137 2.89 -5.82 -7.79
CA HIS A 137 2.13 -6.87 -8.48
C HIS A 137 0.78 -6.37 -9.01
N LEU A 138 -0.01 -5.67 -8.19
CA LEU A 138 -1.32 -5.17 -8.59
C LEU A 138 -1.24 -4.25 -9.81
N PHE A 139 -0.34 -3.27 -9.78
CA PHE A 139 -0.16 -2.34 -10.89
C PHE A 139 0.45 -3.04 -12.10
N ALA A 140 1.49 -3.86 -11.91
CA ALA A 140 2.13 -4.56 -13.02
C ALA A 140 1.17 -5.50 -13.76
N LYS A 141 0.28 -6.17 -13.01
CA LYS A 141 -0.79 -7.00 -13.59
C LYS A 141 -1.83 -6.17 -14.32
N ALA A 142 -2.24 -5.03 -13.75
CA ALA A 142 -3.23 -4.14 -14.36
C ALA A 142 -2.75 -3.58 -15.71
N VAL A 143 -1.46 -3.23 -15.81
CA VAL A 143 -0.90 -2.61 -17.03
C VAL A 143 -0.13 -3.56 -17.94
N GLY A 144 0.14 -4.78 -17.50
CA GLY A 144 0.97 -5.75 -18.22
C GLY A 144 2.47 -5.40 -18.27
N ILE A 145 2.95 -4.46 -17.44
CA ILE A 145 4.32 -3.93 -17.47
C ILE A 145 4.94 -3.99 -16.08
N ASN A 146 6.18 -4.48 -15.96
CA ASN A 146 6.88 -4.45 -14.68
C ASN A 146 7.37 -3.04 -14.34
N PRO A 147 7.21 -2.58 -13.08
CA PRO A 147 7.72 -1.30 -12.67
C PRO A 147 9.25 -1.32 -12.55
N THR A 148 9.88 -0.15 -12.72
CA THR A 148 11.29 0.09 -12.36
C THR A 148 11.36 0.98 -11.12
N LYS A 149 12.48 0.93 -10.40
CA LYS A 149 12.74 1.77 -9.21
C LYS A 149 13.71 2.91 -9.48
N ARG A 150 14.09 3.15 -10.73
CA ARG A 150 15.18 4.07 -11.09
C ARG A 150 14.78 5.04 -12.20
N ALA A 151 14.96 6.32 -11.94
CA ALA A 151 14.88 7.41 -12.93
C ALA A 151 16.28 7.93 -13.25
N ARG A 152 16.50 8.36 -14.51
CA ARG A 152 17.73 9.04 -14.94
C ARG A 152 17.42 10.51 -15.21
N LEU A 153 17.77 11.38 -14.29
CA LEU A 153 17.48 12.80 -14.39
C LEU A 153 18.63 13.53 -15.12
N PRO A 154 18.36 14.24 -16.22
CA PRO A 154 19.37 15.04 -16.89
C PRO A 154 19.66 16.31 -16.08
N VAL A 155 20.84 16.40 -15.48
CA VAL A 155 21.28 17.53 -14.66
C VAL A 155 22.63 18.04 -15.19
N HIS A 156 22.64 19.24 -15.76
CA HIS A 156 23.85 19.88 -16.31
C HIS A 156 24.68 18.96 -17.23
N GLY A 157 24.01 18.29 -18.18
CA GLY A 157 24.66 17.39 -19.13
C GLY A 157 25.09 16.02 -18.56
N ARG A 158 24.69 15.69 -17.33
CA ARG A 158 24.93 14.37 -16.70
C ARG A 158 23.62 13.66 -16.42
N ASP A 159 23.64 12.33 -16.54
CA ASP A 159 22.55 11.47 -16.09
C ASP A 159 22.71 11.14 -14.60
N VAL A 160 21.91 11.78 -13.75
CA VAL A 160 21.87 11.48 -12.31
C VAL A 160 20.85 10.37 -12.06
N LEU A 161 21.30 9.24 -11.51
CA LEU A 161 20.43 8.13 -11.15
C LEU A 161 19.73 8.40 -9.82
N MET A 162 18.40 8.41 -9.82
CA MET A 162 17.58 8.51 -8.62
C MET A 162 16.79 7.23 -8.38
N THR A 163 16.76 6.80 -7.11
CA THR A 163 15.92 5.68 -6.69
C THR A 163 14.58 6.20 -6.21
N MET A 164 13.50 5.60 -6.71
CA MET A 164 12.11 5.91 -6.38
C MET A 164 11.38 4.60 -6.06
N ASP A 165 10.18 4.68 -5.49
CA ASP A 165 9.42 3.48 -5.10
C ASP A 165 9.06 2.64 -6.34
N PHE A 166 8.27 3.19 -7.27
CA PHE A 166 8.00 2.60 -8.58
C PHE A 166 7.78 3.65 -9.67
N LEU A 167 8.19 3.31 -10.89
CA LEU A 167 7.95 4.03 -12.13
C LEU A 167 7.47 3.03 -13.18
N ILE A 168 6.45 3.38 -13.96
CA ILE A 168 5.89 2.52 -15.00
C ILE A 168 5.87 3.30 -16.31
N ASP A 169 6.59 2.83 -17.32
CA ASP A 169 6.58 3.40 -18.65
C ASP A 169 5.52 2.70 -19.50
N MET A 170 4.38 3.37 -19.70
CA MET A 170 3.23 2.87 -20.44
C MET A 170 3.37 3.01 -21.97
N GLY A 171 4.56 3.41 -22.44
CA GLY A 171 4.82 3.67 -23.85
C GLY A 171 4.29 5.03 -24.33
N LYS A 172 4.48 5.32 -25.63
CA LYS A 172 4.28 6.67 -26.19
C LYS A 172 2.84 7.19 -26.19
N LYS A 173 1.85 6.32 -25.95
CA LYS A 173 0.42 6.67 -26.03
C LYS A 173 -0.19 7.09 -24.68
N HIS A 174 0.51 6.83 -23.58
CA HIS A 174 0.00 7.08 -22.23
C HIS A 174 1.06 7.78 -21.39
N ARG A 175 0.62 8.50 -20.37
CA ARG A 175 1.54 9.10 -19.39
C ARG A 175 2.25 7.99 -18.64
N LYS A 176 3.51 8.22 -18.29
CA LYS A 176 4.24 7.33 -17.38
C LYS A 176 3.64 7.46 -15.98
N VAL A 177 3.74 6.44 -15.15
CA VAL A 177 3.25 6.50 -13.77
C VAL A 177 4.43 6.62 -12.83
N HIS A 178 4.33 7.55 -11.89
CA HIS A 178 5.15 7.59 -10.68
C HIS A 178 4.30 7.10 -9.51
N LEU A 179 4.72 5.99 -8.90
CA LEU A 179 3.93 5.25 -7.92
C LEU A 179 4.66 5.18 -6.56
N PRO A 180 4.58 6.23 -5.73
CA PRO A 180 4.99 6.16 -4.32
C PRO A 180 4.14 5.16 -3.52
N VAL A 181 4.80 4.32 -2.73
CA VAL A 181 4.13 3.27 -1.93
C VAL A 181 4.63 3.30 -0.49
N LYS A 182 3.74 3.52 0.49
CA LYS A 182 4.14 3.59 1.91
C LYS A 182 3.11 2.97 2.85
N MET A 183 3.58 2.21 3.84
CA MET A 183 2.68 1.68 4.89
C MET A 183 2.10 2.79 5.79
N SER A 184 2.89 3.81 6.07
CA SER A 184 2.48 5.03 6.79
C SER A 184 3.39 6.15 6.35
N THR A 185 2.90 7.38 6.26
CA THR A 185 3.71 8.41 5.63
C THR A 185 4.68 9.11 6.58
N ARG A 186 4.22 9.44 7.79
CA ARG A 186 5.00 10.21 8.79
C ARG A 186 5.68 11.43 8.13
N GLU A 187 6.88 11.80 8.57
CA GLU A 187 7.67 12.90 8.00
C GLU A 187 8.16 12.66 6.57
N ARG A 188 8.23 11.40 6.13
CA ARG A 188 8.79 11.03 4.82
C ARG A 188 7.80 11.19 3.66
N VAL A 189 6.58 11.66 3.93
CA VAL A 189 5.57 11.85 2.87
C VAL A 189 6.03 12.83 1.79
N VAL A 190 6.76 13.87 2.18
CA VAL A 190 7.25 14.91 1.27
C VAL A 190 8.09 14.34 0.13
N GLN A 191 8.74 13.19 0.33
CA GLN A 191 9.54 12.51 -0.69
C GLN A 191 8.71 12.17 -1.93
N ALA A 192 7.42 11.82 -1.77
CA ALA A 192 6.54 11.55 -2.89
C ALA A 192 6.39 12.78 -3.79
N TRP A 193 6.01 13.92 -3.21
CA TRP A 193 5.86 15.17 -3.95
C TRP A 193 7.19 15.72 -4.48
N ALA A 194 8.27 15.60 -3.72
CA ALA A 194 9.60 15.99 -4.18
C ALA A 194 10.05 15.17 -5.39
N HIS A 195 9.84 13.86 -5.39
CA HIS A 195 10.13 13.02 -6.55
C HIS A 195 9.26 13.39 -7.76
N GLN A 196 7.97 13.64 -7.57
CA GLN A 196 7.10 14.10 -8.64
C GLN A 196 7.60 15.43 -9.23
N ARG A 197 7.96 16.39 -8.38
CA ARG A 197 8.52 17.69 -8.82
C ARG A 197 9.78 17.52 -9.65
N LEU A 198 10.66 16.60 -9.27
CA LEU A 198 11.88 16.30 -10.02
C LEU A 198 11.57 15.67 -11.38
N LEU A 199 10.60 14.77 -11.46
CA LEU A 199 10.15 14.19 -12.73
C LEU A 199 9.54 15.26 -13.65
N ASP A 200 8.68 16.13 -13.11
CA ASP A 200 8.08 17.23 -13.84
C ASP A 200 9.14 18.20 -14.38
N ALA A 201 10.14 18.54 -13.56
CA ALA A 201 11.25 19.42 -13.97
C ALA A 201 12.18 18.76 -15.01
N ALA A 202 12.40 17.46 -14.90
CA ALA A 202 13.32 16.71 -15.76
C ALA A 202 12.74 16.38 -17.14
N TYR A 203 11.44 16.06 -17.19
CA TYR A 203 10.80 15.52 -18.40
C TYR A 203 9.65 16.37 -18.93
N GLY A 204 9.20 17.37 -18.17
CA GLY A 204 8.04 18.19 -18.49
C GLY A 204 6.81 17.79 -17.69
N ASN A 205 5.96 18.78 -17.40
CA ASN A 205 4.71 18.59 -16.67
C ASN A 205 3.79 17.59 -17.40
N GLY A 206 3.23 16.64 -16.64
CA GLY A 206 2.27 15.68 -17.18
C GLY A 206 2.89 14.49 -17.93
N VAL A 207 4.22 14.41 -18.06
CA VAL A 207 4.87 13.20 -18.58
C VAL A 207 4.75 12.04 -17.59
N TYR A 208 4.95 12.32 -16.30
CA TYR A 208 4.68 11.39 -15.21
C TYR A 208 3.41 11.79 -14.48
N ARG A 209 2.48 10.85 -14.33
CA ARG A 209 1.31 10.95 -13.48
C ARG A 209 1.64 10.38 -12.10
N GLY A 210 1.55 11.21 -11.07
CA GLY A 210 1.73 10.79 -9.68
C GLY A 210 0.51 10.07 -9.16
N ILE A 211 0.66 8.79 -8.78
CA ILE A 211 -0.38 8.00 -8.10
C ILE A 211 0.23 7.48 -6.81
N MET A 212 -0.26 7.92 -5.66
CA MET A 212 0.30 7.52 -4.38
C MET A 212 -0.57 6.47 -3.71
N VAL A 213 0.03 5.40 -3.20
CA VAL A 213 -0.68 4.30 -2.52
C VAL A 213 -0.15 4.12 -1.10
N LEU A 214 -1.06 4.25 -0.13
CA LEU A 214 -0.74 4.34 1.29
C LEU A 214 -1.57 3.33 2.06
N PHE A 215 -1.01 2.71 3.10
CA PHE A 215 -1.78 1.75 3.89
C PHE A 215 -2.70 2.46 4.91
N SER A 216 -2.13 3.15 5.91
CA SER A 216 -2.90 3.89 6.93
C SER A 216 -2.03 4.91 7.68
N GLU A 217 -2.64 5.86 8.38
CA GLU A 217 -1.94 6.76 9.33
C GLU A 217 -2.12 6.36 10.80
N THR A 218 -2.50 5.11 11.05
CA THR A 218 -2.74 4.63 12.42
C THR A 218 -1.45 4.56 13.24
N LYS A 219 -1.56 4.89 14.52
CA LYS A 219 -0.52 4.72 15.55
C LYS A 219 -1.15 4.06 16.75
N LEU A 220 -0.54 2.95 17.19
CA LEU A 220 -0.88 2.28 18.45
C LEU A 220 -0.01 2.83 19.58
N ASP A 221 -0.64 3.23 20.68
CA ASP A 221 0.01 3.32 21.98
C ASP A 221 -0.05 1.96 22.67
N SER A 222 1.09 1.32 22.89
CA SER A 222 1.14 -0.03 23.46
C SER A 222 0.84 -0.09 24.97
N ARG A 223 0.84 1.05 25.67
CA ARG A 223 0.54 1.13 27.11
C ARG A 223 -0.95 1.27 27.34
N SER A 224 -1.59 2.21 26.64
CA SER A 224 -3.04 2.45 26.75
C SER A 224 -3.87 1.58 25.80
N LEU A 225 -3.23 0.90 24.84
CA LEU A 225 -3.87 0.16 23.74
C LEU A 225 -4.76 1.06 22.86
N GLU A 226 -4.47 2.36 22.82
CA GLU A 226 -5.20 3.33 22.04
C GLU A 226 -4.69 3.44 20.61
N VAL A 227 -5.62 3.61 19.68
CA VAL A 227 -5.33 3.86 18.27
C VAL A 227 -5.73 5.28 17.91
N VAL A 228 -4.77 6.05 17.38
CA VAL A 228 -4.98 7.40 16.84
C VAL A 228 -4.52 7.44 15.37
N GLU A 229 -4.97 8.44 14.62
CA GLU A 229 -4.44 8.76 13.30
C GLU A 229 -3.47 9.95 13.38
N ILE A 230 -2.33 9.85 12.71
CA ILE A 230 -1.32 10.91 12.66
C ILE A 230 -1.38 11.60 11.29
N CYS A 231 -2.12 12.69 11.23
CA CYS A 231 -2.37 13.42 9.98
C CYS A 231 -1.85 14.85 10.02
N VAL A 232 -1.40 15.34 8.86
CA VAL A 232 -0.89 16.69 8.63
C VAL A 232 -1.58 17.31 7.39
N PRO A 233 -2.90 17.55 7.44
CA PRO A 233 -3.70 17.93 6.25
C PRO A 233 -3.23 19.23 5.59
N ASP A 234 -2.92 20.27 6.37
CA ASP A 234 -2.45 21.55 5.83
C ASP A 234 -1.12 21.41 5.08
N GLN A 235 -0.25 20.51 5.57
CA GLN A 235 1.03 20.20 4.92
C GLN A 235 0.80 19.48 3.59
N TRP A 236 -0.18 18.58 3.51
CA TRP A 236 -0.56 17.90 2.27
C TRP A 236 -1.15 18.87 1.26
N LEU A 237 -2.02 19.78 1.71
CA LEU A 237 -2.57 20.83 0.85
C LEU A 237 -1.45 21.72 0.29
N ALA A 238 -0.50 22.14 1.13
CA ALA A 238 0.67 22.90 0.69
C ALA A 238 1.51 22.14 -0.33
N TYR A 239 1.74 20.84 -0.12
CA TYR A 239 2.50 20.02 -1.08
C TYR A 239 1.77 19.85 -2.41
N GLN A 240 0.48 19.56 -2.36
CA GLN A 240 -0.34 19.38 -3.54
C GLN A 240 -0.48 20.67 -4.37
N ALA A 241 -0.62 21.82 -3.70
CA ALA A 241 -0.81 23.11 -4.37
C ALA A 241 0.50 23.78 -4.80
N LEU A 242 1.59 23.63 -4.03
CA LEU A 242 2.81 24.45 -4.19
C LEU A 242 4.06 23.63 -4.56
N LEU A 243 4.08 22.31 -4.33
CA LEU A 243 5.27 21.49 -4.62
C LEU A 243 5.11 20.68 -5.90
N ALA A 244 4.10 19.80 -5.96
CA ALA A 244 3.76 19.02 -7.15
C ALA A 244 2.33 18.48 -7.05
N HIS A 245 1.73 18.11 -8.18
CA HIS A 245 0.38 17.54 -8.17
C HIS A 245 0.44 16.01 -8.21
N MET A 246 -0.14 15.35 -7.20
CA MET A 246 -0.48 13.92 -7.26
C MET A 246 -1.88 13.78 -7.85
N ASP A 247 -2.00 13.04 -8.96
CA ASP A 247 -3.28 12.83 -9.65
C ASP A 247 -4.28 12.06 -8.79
N ARG A 248 -3.78 11.05 -8.07
CA ARG A 248 -4.58 10.25 -7.14
C ARG A 248 -3.78 9.89 -5.90
N ILE A 249 -4.46 9.90 -4.76
CA ILE A 249 -3.93 9.39 -3.50
C ILE A 249 -4.89 8.34 -2.96
N TYR A 250 -4.41 7.13 -2.76
CA TYR A 250 -5.20 6.02 -2.28
C TYR A 250 -4.75 5.58 -0.90
N TYR A 251 -5.73 5.30 -0.04
CA TYR A 251 -5.51 4.64 1.24
C TYR A 251 -6.25 3.31 1.33
N PHE A 252 -5.63 2.33 1.97
CA PHE A 252 -6.33 1.11 2.36
C PHE A 252 -7.30 1.39 3.53
N ASP A 253 -6.85 2.14 4.53
CA ASP A 253 -7.67 2.69 5.62
C ASP A 253 -7.55 4.23 5.61
N VAL A 254 -8.52 4.89 4.97
CA VAL A 254 -8.53 6.33 4.67
C VAL A 254 -8.65 7.14 5.96
N PRO A 255 -7.67 7.98 6.35
CA PRO A 255 -7.78 8.77 7.56
C PRO A 255 -8.93 9.80 7.50
N VAL A 256 -9.65 9.98 8.61
CA VAL A 256 -10.85 10.82 8.65
C VAL A 256 -10.52 12.26 8.25
N ARG A 257 -9.43 12.81 8.80
CA ARG A 257 -8.96 14.18 8.52
C ARG A 257 -8.53 14.40 7.06
N TYR A 258 -8.17 13.34 6.35
CA TYR A 258 -7.79 13.41 4.94
C TYR A 258 -8.99 13.23 4.01
N GLN A 259 -10.01 12.47 4.44
CA GLN A 259 -11.29 12.47 3.77
C GLN A 259 -11.94 13.87 3.82
N GLU A 260 -11.98 14.49 5.00
CA GLU A 260 -12.45 15.88 5.18
C GLU A 260 -11.68 16.88 4.30
N LEU A 261 -10.37 16.67 4.12
CA LEU A 261 -9.55 17.53 3.25
C LEU A 261 -9.99 17.42 1.78
N THR A 262 -10.36 16.22 1.32
CA THR A 262 -10.89 16.02 -0.05
C THR A 262 -12.26 16.69 -0.20
N GLU A 263 -13.12 16.60 0.81
CA GLU A 263 -14.44 17.24 0.80
C GLU A 263 -14.33 18.77 0.78
N GLN A 264 -13.34 19.34 1.48
CA GLN A 264 -13.09 20.78 1.52
C GLN A 264 -12.41 21.32 0.25
N PHE A 265 -11.52 20.54 -0.37
CA PHE A 265 -10.74 20.96 -1.54
C PHE A 265 -10.76 19.93 -2.69
N PRO A 266 -11.95 19.59 -3.22
CA PRO A 266 -12.11 18.47 -4.17
C PRO A 266 -11.37 18.68 -5.50
N ASP A 267 -11.17 19.94 -5.91
CA ASP A 267 -10.44 20.29 -7.13
C ASP A 267 -8.91 20.32 -6.96
N VAL A 268 -8.42 20.21 -5.71
CA VAL A 268 -6.99 20.30 -5.40
C VAL A 268 -6.43 18.94 -5.01
N ILE A 269 -7.11 18.20 -4.14
CA ILE A 269 -6.62 16.94 -3.59
C ILE A 269 -7.73 15.90 -3.51
N ALA A 270 -7.49 14.75 -4.14
CA ALA A 270 -8.42 13.63 -4.16
C ALA A 270 -7.83 12.43 -3.42
N ILE A 271 -8.38 12.14 -2.24
CA ILE A 271 -7.98 11.01 -1.40
C ILE A 271 -9.12 10.00 -1.35
N LYS A 272 -8.85 8.76 -1.78
CA LYS A 272 -9.86 7.72 -1.97
C LYS A 272 -9.48 6.41 -1.28
N GLN A 273 -10.46 5.53 -1.09
CA GLN A 273 -10.15 4.16 -0.69
C GLN A 273 -9.51 3.42 -1.86
N PHE A 274 -8.45 2.65 -1.62
CA PHE A 274 -7.75 1.91 -2.66
C PHE A 274 -8.65 0.90 -3.40
N GLY A 275 -9.73 0.44 -2.76
CA GLY A 275 -10.74 -0.39 -3.41
C GLY A 275 -11.37 0.27 -4.65
N GLU A 276 -11.45 1.61 -4.67
CA GLU A 276 -12.01 2.38 -5.79
C GLU A 276 -11.09 2.39 -7.02
N PHE A 277 -9.78 2.21 -6.85
CA PHE A 277 -8.81 2.23 -7.95
C PHE A 277 -9.21 1.28 -9.09
N PHE A 278 -9.75 0.09 -8.78
CA PHE A 278 -10.11 -0.87 -9.82
C PHE A 278 -11.36 -0.48 -10.62
N ASN A 279 -12.20 0.41 -10.10
CA ASN A 279 -13.34 0.97 -10.85
C ASN A 279 -12.89 2.07 -11.81
N GLU A 280 -11.84 2.80 -11.44
CA GLU A 280 -11.31 3.92 -12.23
C GLU A 280 -9.98 3.62 -12.91
N LYS A 281 -9.50 2.36 -12.88
CA LYS A 281 -8.15 2.00 -13.37
C LYS A 281 -7.93 2.43 -14.81
N GLU A 282 -8.93 2.25 -15.67
CA GLU A 282 -8.86 2.68 -17.08
C GLU A 282 -8.72 4.20 -17.20
N ALA A 283 -9.57 4.94 -16.46
CA ALA A 283 -9.53 6.39 -16.47
C ALA A 283 -8.23 6.93 -15.85
N VAL A 284 -7.67 6.28 -14.84
CA VAL A 284 -6.47 6.75 -14.13
C VAL A 284 -5.18 6.37 -14.87
N LEU A 285 -5.11 5.17 -15.45
CA LEU A 285 -3.90 4.64 -16.08
C LEU A 285 -3.81 4.94 -17.57
N HIS A 286 -4.96 5.10 -18.26
CA HIS A 286 -4.99 5.22 -19.73
C HIS A 286 -5.47 6.59 -20.24
N SER A 287 -5.76 7.57 -19.36
CA SER A 287 -6.06 8.95 -19.76
C SER A 287 -4.84 9.83 -20.04
#